data_AF-A0A924MMI8-F1
#
_entry.id   AF-A0A924MMI8-F1
#
_cell.length_a   1.000
_cell.length_b   1.000
_cell.length_c   1.000
_cell.angle_alpha   90.00
_cell.angle_beta   90.00
_cell.angle_gamma   90.00
#
_symmetry.space_group_name_H-M   'P 1'
#
loop_
_entity.id
_entity.type
_entity.pdbx_description
1 polymer ?
#
loop_
_entity_poly.entity_id
_entity_poly.type
_entity_poly.pdbx_seq_one_letter_code
_entity_poly.pdbx_strand_id
1 'polypeptide(L)'
;MSRLAILILGIVLGAAAVFLTLPLWRDPGTLPAGRVQATSAHDAADLPTPVPQAIPPPGYPADAAPRSMSATPEAPPPITSGTLTNTTPPSVVASESPAIDALPTPAVAEGERLLVPVQGILPKQLNDTFTQSRGEGRRHDAIDILAPRGTPVLAVADGRVAKLFTSKPGGLTLYQFDTDEKLAYYYAHLD
;
A
#
# COMPACT_ATOMS: atom_id res chain seq x y z
N MET A 1 -52.14 -6.03 -28.95
CA MET A 1 -51.30 -5.36 -27.91
C MET A 1 -50.42 -4.35 -28.63
N SER A 2 -50.50 -3.06 -28.29
CA SER A 2 -49.75 -2.02 -29.01
C SER A 2 -48.25 -2.17 -28.75
N ARG A 3 -47.41 -1.88 -29.75
CA ARG A 3 -45.93 -1.96 -29.66
C ARG A 3 -45.36 -1.12 -28.51
N LEU A 4 -46.08 -0.08 -28.11
CA LEU A 4 -45.78 0.77 -26.95
C LEU A 4 -45.95 0.03 -25.60
N ALA A 5 -46.94 -0.86 -25.47
CA ALA A 5 -47.18 -1.61 -24.25
C ALA A 5 -46.08 -2.66 -23.97
N ILE A 6 -45.48 -3.22 -25.04
CA ILE A 6 -44.37 -4.18 -24.93
C ILE A 6 -43.08 -3.48 -24.48
N LEU A 7 -42.86 -2.24 -24.95
CA LEU A 7 -41.66 -1.46 -24.61
C LEU A 7 -41.70 -0.96 -23.16
N ILE A 8 -42.86 -0.50 -22.67
CA ILE A 8 -43.04 -0.11 -21.27
C ILE A 8 -42.88 -1.32 -20.33
N LEU A 9 -43.42 -2.49 -20.69
CA LEU A 9 -43.27 -3.71 -19.90
C LEU A 9 -41.80 -4.14 -19.79
N GLY A 10 -41.02 -4.00 -20.87
CA GLY A 10 -39.58 -4.29 -20.87
C GLY A 10 -38.76 -3.36 -19.96
N ILE A 11 -39.05 -2.06 -19.96
CA ILE A 11 -38.36 -1.08 -19.11
C ILE A 11 -38.65 -1.34 -17.62
N VAL A 12 -39.90 -1.64 -17.27
CA VAL A 12 -40.29 -1.91 -15.87
C VAL A 12 -39.63 -3.20 -15.35
N LEU A 13 -39.56 -4.25 -16.18
CA LEU A 13 -38.86 -5.49 -15.82
C LEU A 13 -37.34 -5.29 -15.69
N GLY A 14 -36.73 -4.48 -16.55
CA GLY A 14 -35.29 -4.16 -16.46
C GLY A 14 -34.94 -3.36 -15.21
N ALA A 15 -35.76 -2.36 -14.85
CA ALA A 15 -35.54 -1.54 -13.65
C ALA A 15 -35.70 -2.36 -12.36
N ALA A 16 -36.68 -3.29 -12.32
CA ALA A 16 -36.88 -4.17 -11.17
C ALA A 16 -35.70 -5.15 -10.95
N ALA A 17 -35.10 -5.67 -12.03
CA ALA A 17 -33.93 -6.53 -11.94
C ALA A 17 -32.70 -5.81 -11.36
N VAL A 18 -32.45 -4.57 -11.79
CA VAL A 18 -31.34 -3.75 -11.29
C VAL A 18 -31.55 -3.39 -9.81
N PHE A 19 -32.76 -3.00 -9.41
CA PHE A 19 -33.07 -2.66 -8.02
C PHE A 19 -32.99 -3.86 -7.06
N LEU A 20 -33.28 -5.07 -7.55
CA LEU A 20 -33.21 -6.31 -6.76
C LEU A 20 -31.77 -6.84 -6.59
N THR A 21 -30.85 -6.54 -7.51
CA THR A 21 -29.44 -6.99 -7.44
C THR A 21 -28.51 -5.99 -6.73
N LEU A 22 -28.89 -4.71 -6.62
CA LEU A 22 -28.07 -3.69 -5.96
C LEU A 22 -27.76 -3.89 -4.46
N PRO A 23 -28.59 -4.53 -3.61
CA PRO A 23 -28.27 -4.70 -2.19
C PRO A 23 -27.29 -5.85 -1.92
N LEU A 24 -27.01 -6.72 -2.91
CA LEU A 24 -26.06 -7.84 -2.76
C LEU A 24 -24.59 -7.41 -2.80
N TRP A 25 -24.30 -6.14 -3.08
CA TRP A 25 -22.92 -5.64 -3.15
C TRP A 25 -22.60 -4.54 -2.13
N ARG A 26 -23.57 -4.13 -1.30
CA ARG A 26 -23.42 -2.94 -0.45
C ARG A 26 -23.00 -3.20 1.00
N ASP A 27 -23.01 -4.42 1.52
CA ASP A 27 -22.69 -4.65 2.95
C ASP A 27 -21.80 -5.87 3.23
N PRO A 28 -20.47 -5.71 3.38
CA PRO A 28 -19.67 -6.62 4.17
C PRO A 28 -19.66 -6.16 5.63
N GLY A 29 -20.51 -6.78 6.45
CA GLY A 29 -20.33 -6.80 7.91
C GLY A 29 -21.23 -5.85 8.70
N THR A 30 -22.45 -6.29 8.98
CA THR A 30 -23.13 -5.92 10.23
C THR A 30 -23.36 -7.20 11.02
N LEU A 31 -22.50 -7.49 11.99
CA LEU A 31 -22.83 -8.49 13.01
C LEU A 31 -23.57 -7.78 14.14
N PRO A 32 -24.73 -8.30 14.60
CA PRO A 32 -25.40 -7.74 15.76
C PRO A 32 -24.52 -7.94 17.01
N ALA A 33 -24.45 -6.91 17.86
CA ALA A 33 -23.81 -6.97 19.16
C ALA A 33 -24.52 -8.02 20.03
N GLY A 34 -24.02 -9.25 19.98
CA GLY A 34 -24.42 -10.36 20.83
C GLY A 34 -23.92 -10.13 22.26
N ARG A 35 -24.85 -9.78 23.13
CA ARG A 35 -24.69 -9.72 24.59
C ARG A 35 -24.08 -11.04 25.10
N VAL A 36 -22.90 -10.95 25.72
CA VAL A 36 -22.27 -12.06 26.43
C VAL A 36 -23.06 -12.29 27.72
N GLN A 37 -23.71 -13.45 27.85
CA GLN A 37 -24.33 -13.89 29.10
C GLN A 37 -23.45 -15.00 29.67
N ALA A 38 -22.81 -14.71 30.81
CA ALA A 38 -22.06 -15.71 31.55
C ALA A 38 -23.05 -16.66 32.24
N THR A 39 -23.04 -17.93 31.86
CA THR A 39 -23.64 -19.00 32.65
C THR A 39 -22.57 -20.05 32.92
N SER A 40 -22.11 -20.09 34.16
CA SER A 40 -21.41 -21.24 34.74
C SER A 40 -22.36 -22.44 34.75
N ALA A 41 -21.84 -23.64 34.44
CA ALA A 41 -22.03 -24.88 35.21
C ALA A 41 -21.88 -26.18 34.38
N HIS A 42 -21.07 -27.09 34.94
CA HIS A 42 -21.18 -28.56 34.91
C HIS A 42 -20.55 -29.36 33.76
N ASP A 43 -19.32 -29.84 34.06
CA ASP A 43 -18.95 -31.26 34.25
C ASP A 43 -19.06 -32.28 33.09
N ALA A 44 -18.06 -33.19 33.14
CA ALA A 44 -17.95 -34.51 32.53
C ALA A 44 -17.44 -34.64 31.07
N ALA A 45 -16.13 -34.95 31.01
CA ALA A 45 -15.53 -36.07 30.29
C ALA A 45 -15.78 -36.23 28.78
N ASP A 46 -14.77 -35.84 27.98
CA ASP A 46 -14.36 -36.62 26.81
C ASP A 46 -12.88 -36.37 26.51
N LEU A 47 -12.07 -37.42 26.40
CA LEU A 47 -10.67 -37.35 25.98
C LEU A 47 -10.60 -37.67 24.48
N PRO A 48 -9.90 -36.86 23.67
CA PRO A 48 -9.07 -37.49 22.64
C PRO A 48 -7.67 -36.85 22.46
N THR A 49 -6.70 -37.77 22.40
CA THR A 49 -5.39 -37.82 21.69
C THR A 49 -4.35 -36.68 21.78
N PRO A 50 -3.06 -36.98 22.06
CA PRO A 50 -1.98 -36.01 21.98
C PRO A 50 -1.62 -35.69 20.52
N VAL A 51 -1.58 -34.39 20.19
CA VAL A 51 -1.03 -33.87 18.93
C VAL A 51 0.52 -33.99 18.98
N PRO A 52 1.19 -34.44 17.91
CA PRO A 52 2.65 -34.45 17.87
C PRO A 52 3.19 -33.01 17.94
N GLN A 53 4.04 -32.72 18.93
CA GLN A 53 4.77 -31.45 18.98
C GLN A 53 5.76 -31.38 17.81
N ALA A 54 5.74 -30.27 17.07
CA ALA A 54 6.76 -29.98 16.07
C ALA A 54 8.13 -29.89 16.76
N ILE A 55 9.06 -30.77 16.37
CA ILE A 55 10.45 -30.72 16.80
C ILE A 55 11.08 -29.47 16.14
N PRO A 56 11.57 -28.48 16.91
CA PRO A 56 12.29 -27.36 16.34
C PRO A 56 13.62 -27.84 15.73
N PRO A 57 14.10 -27.24 14.61
CA PRO A 57 15.37 -27.61 14.01
C PRO A 57 16.53 -27.40 15.01
N PRO A 58 17.50 -28.33 15.09
CA PRO A 58 18.63 -28.19 15.99
C PRO A 58 19.55 -27.05 15.51
N GLY A 59 19.73 -26.01 16.33
CA GLY A 59 20.71 -24.95 16.01
C GLY A 59 20.57 -23.59 16.69
N TYR A 60 19.50 -23.31 17.43
CA TYR A 60 19.40 -22.05 18.19
C TYR A 60 19.63 -22.28 19.69
N PRO A 61 20.63 -21.64 20.32
CA PRO A 61 20.77 -21.67 21.77
C PRO A 61 19.56 -20.98 22.41
N ALA A 62 18.87 -21.71 23.28
CA ALA A 62 17.73 -21.25 24.08
C ALA A 62 18.20 -20.45 25.31
N ASP A 63 18.99 -19.40 25.10
CA ASP A 63 19.29 -18.43 26.16
C ASP A 63 19.52 -17.02 25.59
N ALA A 64 18.43 -16.32 25.31
CA ALA A 64 18.41 -14.87 25.13
C ALA A 64 17.01 -14.35 25.46
N ALA A 65 16.62 -14.47 26.73
CA ALA A 65 15.47 -13.74 27.26
C ALA A 65 15.74 -12.22 27.15
N PRO A 66 14.83 -11.40 26.64
CA PRO A 66 14.97 -9.95 26.73
C PRO A 66 14.83 -9.53 28.20
N ARG A 67 15.88 -8.93 28.76
CA ARG A 67 15.82 -8.29 30.07
C ARG A 67 14.89 -7.06 29.97
N SER A 68 13.78 -7.10 30.69
CA SER A 68 12.91 -5.95 30.95
C SER A 68 13.72 -4.84 31.62
N MET A 69 13.99 -3.74 30.91
CA MET A 69 14.38 -2.49 31.54
C MET A 69 13.12 -1.66 31.79
N SER A 70 12.69 -1.60 33.06
CA SER A 70 11.81 -0.55 33.54
C SER A 70 12.58 0.78 33.48
N ALA A 71 12.22 1.65 32.55
CA ALA A 71 12.61 3.06 32.58
C ALA A 71 11.37 3.89 32.93
N THR A 72 11.39 4.47 34.13
CA THR A 72 10.45 5.50 34.58
C THR A 72 10.56 6.72 33.66
N PRO A 73 9.47 7.29 33.13
CA PRO A 73 9.54 8.55 32.42
C PRO A 73 9.67 9.70 33.43
N GLU A 74 10.84 10.33 33.46
CA GLU A 74 11.07 11.61 34.15
C GLU A 74 10.43 12.74 33.33
N ALA A 75 9.59 13.53 33.99
CA ALA A 75 8.83 14.61 33.36
C ALA A 75 9.72 15.83 33.03
N PRO A 76 9.60 16.45 31.85
CA PRO A 76 10.32 17.69 31.53
C PRO A 76 9.75 18.89 32.32
N PRO A 77 10.57 19.91 32.67
CA PRO A 77 10.11 21.11 33.34
C PRO A 77 9.23 21.97 32.40
N PRO A 78 8.29 22.79 32.95
CA PRO A 78 7.44 23.64 32.14
C PRO A 78 8.24 24.82 31.60
N ILE A 79 8.27 25.00 30.28
CA ILE A 79 8.72 26.24 29.64
C ILE A 79 7.51 27.05 29.16
N THR A 80 7.41 28.24 29.75
CA THR A 80 6.41 29.30 29.61
C THR A 80 6.19 29.73 28.15
N SER A 81 4.92 29.84 27.76
CA SER A 81 4.51 30.56 26.54
C SER A 81 4.64 32.07 26.75
N GLY A 82 5.42 32.74 25.90
CA GLY A 82 5.53 34.20 25.82
C GLY A 82 5.36 34.67 24.38
N THR A 83 4.40 35.57 24.18
CA THR A 83 3.81 36.03 22.91
C THR A 83 4.61 37.14 22.21
N LEU A 84 4.83 36.94 20.90
CA LEU A 84 4.99 37.86 19.73
C LEU A 84 5.71 39.21 19.88
N THR A 85 6.65 39.49 18.97
CA THR A 85 6.55 40.68 18.08
C THR A 85 7.34 40.52 16.78
N ASN A 86 6.72 41.11 15.75
CA ASN A 86 7.01 41.16 14.33
C ASN A 86 8.21 42.06 13.97
N THR A 87 9.11 41.62 13.08
CA THR A 87 9.99 42.51 12.30
C THR A 87 10.36 41.86 10.97
N THR A 88 9.84 42.40 9.87
CA THR A 88 10.22 42.12 8.47
C THR A 88 11.34 43.12 8.01
N PRO A 89 12.00 42.96 6.84
CA PRO A 89 13.41 42.56 6.65
C PRO A 89 14.30 43.71 6.10
N PRO A 90 15.55 43.41 5.69
CA PRO A 90 15.86 43.73 4.30
C PRO A 90 16.56 42.61 3.51
N SER A 91 16.30 42.67 2.20
CA SER A 91 16.74 41.86 1.09
C SER A 91 18.27 41.90 0.86
N VAL A 92 18.93 40.75 0.67
CA VAL A 92 20.27 40.65 0.04
C VAL A 92 20.42 39.32 -0.72
N VAL A 93 20.34 39.44 -2.05
CA VAL A 93 21.16 38.79 -3.09
C VAL A 93 20.99 37.29 -3.38
N ALA A 94 20.49 37.05 -4.59
CA ALA A 94 20.59 35.81 -5.35
C ALA A 94 22.05 35.38 -5.52
N SER A 95 22.35 34.14 -5.13
CA SER A 95 23.53 33.42 -5.62
C SER A 95 23.11 32.57 -6.82
N GLU A 96 23.43 33.04 -8.02
CA GLU A 96 23.56 32.19 -9.20
C GLU A 96 24.70 31.19 -8.95
N SER A 97 24.37 29.90 -8.96
CA SER A 97 25.36 28.82 -9.07
C SER A 97 25.46 28.44 -10.55
N PRO A 98 26.68 28.28 -11.11
CA PRO A 98 26.89 28.22 -12.55
C PRO A 98 26.34 26.92 -13.16
N ALA A 99 25.72 27.07 -14.32
CA ALA A 99 25.18 26.00 -15.14
C ALA A 99 26.29 25.02 -15.57
N ILE A 100 26.13 23.76 -15.19
CA ILE A 100 26.89 22.64 -15.73
C ILE A 100 26.15 22.16 -16.98
N ASP A 101 26.87 22.12 -18.11
CA ASP A 101 26.42 21.74 -19.46
C ASP A 101 25.21 20.80 -19.51
N ALA A 102 24.08 21.34 -19.98
CA ALA A 102 22.93 20.55 -20.39
C ALA A 102 23.22 19.90 -21.74
N LEU A 103 23.54 18.60 -21.73
CA LEU A 103 23.53 17.78 -22.95
C LEU A 103 22.13 17.79 -23.59
N PRO A 104 22.03 17.75 -24.93
CA PRO A 104 20.76 17.93 -25.64
C PRO A 104 19.78 16.80 -25.31
N THR A 105 18.61 17.17 -24.79
CA THR A 105 17.50 16.25 -24.56
C THR A 105 16.82 15.95 -25.90
N PRO A 106 16.77 14.68 -26.39
CA PRO A 106 15.87 14.36 -27.47
C PRO A 106 14.43 14.46 -26.96
N ALA A 107 13.63 15.29 -27.63
CA ALA A 107 12.19 15.37 -27.44
C ALA A 107 11.58 13.99 -27.73
N VAL A 108 10.97 13.39 -26.71
CA VAL A 108 10.17 12.16 -26.84
C VAL A 108 8.73 12.60 -26.62
N ALA A 109 7.85 12.13 -27.49
CA ALA A 109 6.44 12.51 -27.62
C ALA A 109 5.70 12.67 -26.27
N GLU A 110 4.75 13.61 -26.24
CA GLU A 110 3.96 14.03 -25.06
C GLU A 110 3.07 12.90 -24.50
N GLY A 111 3.68 12.01 -23.74
CA GLY A 111 3.11 11.42 -22.54
C GLY A 111 3.96 11.89 -21.36
N GLU A 112 3.35 12.15 -20.21
CA GLU A 112 4.08 12.58 -19.01
C GLU A 112 5.30 11.68 -18.79
N ARG A 113 6.50 12.27 -18.79
CA ARG A 113 7.73 11.49 -18.59
C ARG A 113 7.73 10.98 -17.14
N LEU A 114 7.54 9.68 -16.97
CA LEU A 114 7.65 9.03 -15.68
C LEU A 114 9.10 9.03 -15.19
N LEU A 115 9.27 9.27 -13.90
CA LEU A 115 10.55 9.12 -13.20
C LEU A 115 10.90 7.63 -13.04
N VAL A 116 12.19 7.28 -13.07
CA VAL A 116 12.66 5.94 -12.70
C VAL A 116 12.63 5.82 -11.17
N PRO A 117 11.83 4.91 -10.59
CA PRO A 117 11.49 4.96 -9.17
C PRO A 117 12.63 4.64 -8.22
N VAL A 118 13.72 4.02 -8.69
CA VAL A 118 14.83 3.63 -7.80
C VAL A 118 15.93 4.67 -7.84
N GLN A 119 16.22 5.29 -6.69
CA GLN A 119 17.21 6.35 -6.57
C GLN A 119 18.59 5.90 -7.09
N GLY A 120 19.15 6.68 -8.01
CA GLY A 120 20.47 6.43 -8.60
C GLY A 120 20.48 5.47 -9.80
N ILE A 121 19.33 4.90 -10.19
CA ILE A 121 19.21 4.11 -11.42
C ILE A 121 18.77 5.02 -12.58
N LEU A 122 19.54 4.99 -13.67
CA LEU A 122 19.25 5.73 -14.89
C LEU A 122 18.37 4.91 -15.84
N PRO A 123 17.56 5.54 -16.72
CA PRO A 123 16.73 4.84 -17.70
C PRO A 123 17.51 3.85 -18.57
N LYS A 124 18.76 4.19 -18.94
CA LYS A 124 19.65 3.32 -19.75
C LYS A 124 20.10 2.04 -19.05
N GLN A 125 19.90 1.93 -17.73
CA GLN A 125 20.23 0.76 -16.93
C GLN A 125 19.04 -0.18 -16.76
N LEU A 126 17.84 0.21 -17.23
CA LEU A 126 16.66 -0.63 -17.19
C LEU A 126 16.77 -1.73 -18.24
N ASN A 127 16.40 -2.94 -17.82
CA ASN A 127 16.23 -4.07 -18.72
C ASN A 127 14.74 -4.31 -18.89
N ASP A 128 14.28 -4.45 -20.14
CA ASP A 128 12.91 -4.85 -20.39
C ASP A 128 12.73 -6.32 -20.00
N THR A 129 12.16 -6.52 -18.82
CA THR A 129 11.73 -7.82 -18.32
C THR A 129 10.22 -7.96 -18.31
N PHE A 130 9.49 -7.02 -18.93
CA PHE A 130 8.04 -6.89 -18.79
C PHE A 130 7.34 -8.18 -19.15
N THR A 131 7.64 -8.80 -20.29
CA THR A 131 6.96 -10.02 -20.75
C THR A 131 7.73 -11.31 -20.45
N GLN A 132 8.81 -11.25 -19.68
CA GLN A 132 9.65 -12.43 -19.44
C GLN A 132 8.88 -13.50 -18.65
N SER A 133 9.07 -14.78 -18.99
CA SER A 133 8.40 -15.86 -18.26
C SER A 133 9.02 -16.04 -16.87
N ARG A 134 8.18 -16.05 -15.83
CA ARG A 134 8.51 -16.64 -14.53
C ARG A 134 8.27 -18.15 -14.62
N GLY A 135 9.07 -18.95 -13.90
CA GLY A 135 8.96 -20.42 -13.88
C GLY A 135 7.52 -20.91 -13.77
N GLU A 136 7.23 -22.06 -14.41
CA GLU A 136 5.89 -22.64 -14.62
C GLU A 136 4.99 -21.92 -15.65
N GLY A 137 5.54 -21.01 -16.45
CA GLY A 137 4.83 -20.43 -17.62
C GLY A 137 3.98 -19.19 -17.31
N ARG A 138 4.14 -18.58 -16.13
CA ARG A 138 3.52 -17.29 -15.80
C ARG A 138 4.25 -16.16 -16.51
N ARG A 139 3.51 -15.22 -17.10
CA ARG A 139 4.12 -13.98 -17.62
C ARG A 139 4.47 -13.07 -16.45
N HIS A 140 5.61 -12.42 -16.56
CA HIS A 140 5.85 -11.19 -15.83
C HIS A 140 4.93 -10.12 -16.42
N ASP A 141 4.47 -9.17 -15.60
CA ASP A 141 3.69 -8.00 -16.02
C ASP A 141 4.27 -6.73 -15.36
N ALA A 142 5.59 -6.74 -15.13
CA ALA A 142 6.34 -5.69 -14.44
C ALA A 142 7.81 -5.68 -14.88
N ILE A 143 8.55 -4.64 -14.52
CA ILE A 143 10.00 -4.61 -14.67
C ILE A 143 10.64 -4.70 -13.28
N ASP A 144 11.63 -5.58 -13.14
CA ASP A 144 12.44 -5.68 -11.92
C ASP A 144 13.63 -4.73 -12.01
N ILE A 145 13.79 -3.87 -10.99
CA ILE A 145 14.93 -2.96 -10.88
C ILE A 145 15.78 -3.39 -9.68
N LEU A 146 16.95 -3.97 -9.95
CA LEU A 146 17.85 -4.44 -8.89
C LEU A 146 18.58 -3.26 -8.24
N ALA A 147 18.52 -3.19 -6.91
CA ALA A 147 19.27 -2.25 -6.10
C ALA A 147 19.56 -2.83 -4.70
N PRO A 148 20.56 -2.29 -3.97
CA PRO A 148 20.78 -2.65 -2.57
C PRO A 148 19.54 -2.41 -1.71
N ARG A 149 19.32 -3.24 -0.68
CA ARG A 149 18.23 -3.04 0.29
C ARG A 149 18.36 -1.67 0.97
N GLY A 150 17.24 -1.00 1.22
CA GLY A 150 17.19 0.35 1.76
C GLY A 150 17.45 1.46 0.73
N THR A 151 17.60 1.12 -0.56
CA THR A 151 17.66 2.14 -1.61
C THR A 151 16.30 2.85 -1.69
N PRO A 152 16.26 4.20 -1.61
CA PRO A 152 14.99 4.92 -1.68
C PRO A 152 14.22 4.63 -2.97
N VAL A 153 12.94 4.36 -2.81
CA VAL A 153 11.97 4.22 -3.91
C VAL A 153 11.10 5.47 -3.94
N LEU A 154 11.16 6.19 -5.06
CA LEU A 154 10.45 7.43 -5.33
C LEU A 154 9.17 7.15 -6.12
N ALA A 155 8.16 8.00 -5.94
CA ALA A 155 6.97 7.97 -6.77
C ALA A 155 7.33 8.36 -8.22
N VAL A 156 6.85 7.59 -9.20
CA VAL A 156 7.15 7.81 -10.62
C VAL A 156 6.47 9.06 -11.20
N ALA A 157 5.40 9.50 -10.55
CA ALA A 157 4.60 10.68 -10.89
C ALA A 157 3.89 11.21 -9.63
N ASP A 158 3.28 12.38 -9.73
CA ASP A 158 2.37 12.87 -8.70
C ASP A 158 1.12 11.99 -8.59
N GLY A 159 0.50 11.95 -7.42
CA GLY A 159 -0.72 11.17 -7.23
C GLY A 159 -1.03 10.81 -5.78
N ARG A 160 -1.93 9.83 -5.63
CA ARG A 160 -2.45 9.40 -4.33
C ARG A 160 -2.13 7.94 -4.06
N VAL A 161 -1.63 7.64 -2.86
CA VAL A 161 -1.50 6.26 -2.39
C VAL A 161 -2.90 5.66 -2.21
N ALA A 162 -3.19 4.62 -2.97
CA ALA A 162 -4.44 3.89 -2.95
C ALA A 162 -4.44 2.78 -1.89
N LYS A 163 -3.30 2.12 -1.71
CA LYS A 163 -3.15 0.99 -0.78
C LYS A 163 -1.70 0.75 -0.42
N LEU A 164 -1.43 0.49 0.85
CA LEU A 164 -0.15 -0.02 1.36
C LEU A 164 -0.42 -1.29 2.17
N PHE A 165 0.20 -2.41 1.82
CA PHE A 165 -0.08 -3.71 2.44
C PHE A 165 1.04 -4.71 2.19
N THR A 166 1.08 -5.76 3.02
CA THR A 166 1.98 -6.91 2.80
C THR A 166 1.27 -7.98 1.98
N SER A 167 1.81 -8.31 0.81
CA SER A 167 1.34 -9.38 -0.06
C SER A 167 2.22 -10.63 0.07
N LYS A 168 1.64 -11.83 -0.13
CA LYS A 168 2.39 -13.09 -0.10
C LYS A 168 3.52 -13.15 -1.15
N PRO A 169 3.27 -12.86 -2.44
CA PRO A 169 4.33 -12.91 -3.45
C PRO A 169 5.20 -11.65 -3.48
N GLY A 170 4.67 -10.47 -3.15
CA GLY A 170 5.34 -9.18 -3.35
C GLY A 170 5.87 -8.51 -2.08
N GLY A 171 5.72 -9.11 -0.90
CA GLY A 171 6.14 -8.47 0.36
C GLY A 171 5.42 -7.15 0.60
N LEU A 172 6.09 -6.15 1.19
CA LEU A 172 5.51 -4.81 1.33
C LEU A 172 5.27 -4.18 -0.06
N THR A 173 4.02 -3.81 -0.30
CA THR A 173 3.49 -3.45 -1.62
C THR A 173 2.68 -2.17 -1.54
N LEU A 174 2.82 -1.29 -2.53
CA LEU A 174 2.10 -0.03 -2.65
C LEU A 174 1.41 0.08 -4.02
N TYR A 175 0.15 0.52 -4.00
CA TYR A 175 -0.56 1.04 -5.17
C TYR A 175 -0.68 2.55 -5.06
N GLN A 176 -0.32 3.26 -6.12
CA GLN A 176 -0.52 4.70 -6.28
C GLN A 176 -1.35 4.94 -7.53
N PHE A 177 -2.37 5.79 -7.44
CA PHE A 177 -3.01 6.36 -8.63
C PHE A 177 -2.31 7.66 -9.03
N ASP A 178 -2.28 7.96 -10.33
CA ASP A 178 -1.99 9.31 -10.83
C ASP A 178 -3.07 10.31 -10.38
N THR A 179 -2.84 11.61 -10.62
CA THR A 179 -3.76 12.68 -10.19
C THR A 179 -5.17 12.53 -10.80
N ASP A 180 -5.27 11.99 -12.00
CA ASP A 180 -6.54 11.75 -12.72
C ASP A 180 -7.20 10.39 -12.40
N GLU A 181 -6.56 9.55 -11.58
CA GLU A 181 -6.95 8.17 -11.27
C GLU A 181 -7.16 7.26 -12.51
N LYS A 182 -6.42 7.52 -13.60
CA LYS A 182 -6.43 6.73 -14.84
C LYS A 182 -5.36 5.64 -14.85
N LEU A 183 -4.22 5.88 -14.21
CA LEU A 183 -3.10 4.95 -14.15
C LEU A 183 -2.82 4.54 -12.71
N ALA A 184 -2.54 3.25 -12.51
CA ALA A 184 -2.09 2.71 -11.24
C ALA A 184 -0.62 2.30 -11.34
N TYR A 185 0.23 2.92 -10.51
CA TYR A 185 1.63 2.54 -10.33
C TYR A 185 1.74 1.52 -9.20
N TYR A 186 2.37 0.38 -9.51
CA TYR A 186 2.52 -0.75 -8.62
C TYR A 186 3.97 -0.89 -8.17
N TYR A 187 4.19 -0.88 -6.86
CA TYR A 187 5.51 -1.06 -6.24
C TYR A 187 5.47 -2.29 -5.33
N ALA A 188 6.42 -3.19 -5.49
CA ALA A 188 6.54 -4.40 -4.69
C ALA A 188 7.96 -4.55 -4.15
N HIS A 189 8.12 -5.46 -3.18
CA HIS A 189 9.38 -5.78 -2.53
C HIS A 189 10.04 -4.59 -1.80
N LEU A 190 9.20 -3.72 -1.23
CA LEU A 190 9.64 -2.61 -0.37
C LEU A 190 10.06 -3.13 1.03
N ASP A 191 10.72 -2.28 1.82
CA ASP A 191 11.21 -2.59 3.17
C ASP A 191 10.60 -1.75 4.31
#